data_AF-A0A7Y1YEK7-F1
#
_entry.id   AF-A0A7Y1YEK7-F1
#
_cell.length_a   1.000
_cell.length_b   1.000
_cell.length_c   1.000
_cell.angle_alpha   90.00
_cell.angle_beta   90.00
_cell.angle_gamma   90.00
#
_symmetry.space_group_name_H-M   'P 1'
#
loop_
_entity.id
_entity.type
_entity.pdbx_description
1 polymer ?
#
loop_
_entity_poly.entity_id
_entity_poly.type
_entity_poly.pdbx_seq_one_letter_code
_entity_poly.pdbx_strand_id
1 'polypeptide(L)'
;MKKRTNLFTLLLLLVSGLALQLKAQSVYQEQIKELENALEETFDPESRALLLGEIESIKQNERLAPAVERERKVLTFENQLNYFRGVMTESDEVAIVAMEHKNVDKALYGFLQTDFMHKYRSLKIEAESLAATFKAQALQLPPKDVARVKVAYTRVADDFNRFLVQIKRDFMDRKKLKVIKTSKELYANSLQYQLRELQDSYSQDFERVVAEVTGSDMYAAIPLASILGLIKLAKDFTEYLIRAHYEARRVKEEHLNQFLIEPYSFRSWFEIEMLEGDIYNTFDNSNEMYSDQEESWEEDMDPFVDDAPSLSRKKS
;
A
#
# COMPACT_ATOMS: atom_id res chain seq x y z
N MET A 1 35.60 -7.62 10.60
CA MET A 1 35.17 -8.99 10.24
C MET A 1 34.55 -8.96 8.84
N LYS A 2 35.23 -9.52 7.83
CA LYS A 2 34.74 -9.54 6.44
C LYS A 2 33.67 -10.64 6.30
N LYS A 3 32.45 -10.26 5.92
CA LYS A 3 31.37 -11.19 5.57
C LYS A 3 31.84 -12.05 4.39
N ARG A 4 32.10 -13.33 4.63
CA ARG A 4 32.23 -14.33 3.56
C ARG A 4 30.81 -14.61 3.08
N THR A 5 30.40 -13.95 2.00
CA THR A 5 29.22 -14.34 1.25
C THR A 5 29.39 -15.81 0.86
N ASN A 6 28.45 -16.64 1.27
CA ASN A 6 28.52 -18.08 1.16
C ASN A 6 28.47 -18.44 -0.33
N LEU A 7 29.54 -19.05 -0.85
CA LEU A 7 29.69 -19.41 -2.27
C LEU A 7 28.49 -20.23 -2.78
N PHE A 8 27.83 -20.94 -1.87
CA PHE A 8 26.65 -21.75 -2.08
C PHE A 8 25.40 -20.94 -2.49
N THR A 9 25.19 -19.75 -1.91
CA THR A 9 24.03 -18.90 -2.24
C THR A 9 24.18 -18.27 -3.62
N LEU A 10 25.41 -17.95 -4.01
CA LEU A 10 25.77 -17.46 -5.34
C LEU A 10 25.59 -18.55 -6.41
N LEU A 11 25.91 -19.80 -6.06
CA LEU A 11 25.69 -20.96 -6.93
C LEU A 11 24.19 -21.26 -7.11
N LEU A 12 23.39 -21.13 -6.04
CA LEU A 12 21.94 -21.38 -6.11
C LEU A 12 21.21 -20.34 -6.98
N LEU A 13 21.61 -19.06 -6.89
CA LEU A 13 21.08 -17.98 -7.73
C LEU A 13 21.50 -18.11 -9.20
N LEU A 14 22.70 -18.63 -9.47
CA LEU A 14 23.13 -18.95 -10.84
C LEU A 14 22.32 -20.09 -11.43
N VAL A 15 22.05 -21.14 -10.65
CA VAL A 15 21.28 -22.31 -11.10
C VAL A 15 19.80 -21.97 -11.32
N SER A 16 19.19 -21.13 -10.47
CA SER A 16 17.80 -20.70 -10.67
C SER A 16 17.62 -19.76 -11.86
N GLY A 17 18.58 -18.85 -12.09
CA GLY A 17 18.62 -18.01 -13.29
C GLY A 17 18.78 -18.82 -14.58
N LEU A 18 19.68 -19.82 -14.56
CA LEU A 18 19.85 -20.76 -15.66
C LEU A 18 18.59 -21.60 -15.92
N ALA A 19 17.87 -22.02 -14.88
CA ALA A 19 16.64 -22.79 -15.02
C ALA A 19 15.49 -21.97 -15.63
N LEU A 20 15.37 -20.68 -15.28
CA LEU A 20 14.41 -19.78 -15.90
C LEU A 20 14.74 -19.51 -17.37
N GLN A 21 16.03 -19.31 -17.66
CA GLN A 21 16.52 -19.07 -19.02
C GLN A 21 16.30 -20.30 -19.92
N LEU A 22 16.51 -21.50 -19.40
CA LEU A 22 16.22 -22.75 -20.11
C LEU A 22 14.72 -22.95 -20.37
N LYS A 23 13.85 -22.47 -19.47
CA LYS A 23 12.38 -22.58 -19.62
C LYS A 23 11.82 -21.56 -20.61
N ALA A 24 12.37 -20.35 -20.68
CA ALA A 24 12.01 -19.38 -21.71
C ALA A 24 12.51 -19.84 -23.10
N GLN A 25 13.72 -20.38 -23.17
CA GLN A 25 14.27 -20.94 -24.40
C GLN A 25 13.47 -22.15 -24.88
N SER A 26 12.95 -23.00 -23.99
CA SER A 26 12.11 -24.14 -24.40
C SER A 26 10.79 -23.71 -25.04
N VAL A 27 10.18 -22.60 -24.60
CA VAL A 27 8.92 -22.09 -25.16
C VAL A 27 9.09 -21.57 -26.58
N TYR A 28 10.16 -20.80 -26.85
CA TYR A 28 10.44 -20.33 -28.22
C TYR A 28 10.73 -21.48 -29.18
N GLN A 29 11.47 -22.49 -28.72
CA GLN A 29 11.80 -23.66 -29.53
C GLN A 29 10.56 -24.52 -29.85
N GLU A 30 9.61 -24.62 -28.93
CA GLU A 30 8.34 -25.33 -29.14
C GLU A 30 7.45 -24.60 -30.15
N GLN A 31 7.30 -23.27 -30.04
CA GLN A 31 6.54 -22.45 -30.98
C GLN A 31 7.15 -22.46 -32.40
N ILE A 32 8.49 -22.36 -32.51
CA ILE A 32 9.18 -22.46 -33.81
C ILE A 32 8.90 -23.82 -34.44
N LYS A 33 8.94 -24.90 -33.66
CA LYS A 33 8.69 -26.26 -34.15
C LYS A 33 7.25 -26.46 -34.63
N GLU A 34 6.27 -25.90 -33.93
CA GLU A 34 4.87 -25.92 -34.37
C GLU A 34 4.66 -25.18 -35.69
N LEU A 35 5.28 -24.00 -35.84
CA LEU A 35 5.22 -23.22 -37.06
C LEU A 35 5.99 -23.87 -38.22
N GLU A 36 7.11 -24.52 -37.95
CA GLU A 36 7.87 -25.30 -38.95
C GLU A 36 7.05 -26.50 -39.44
N ASN A 37 6.35 -27.21 -38.55
CA ASN A 37 5.41 -28.28 -38.94
C ASN A 37 4.24 -27.73 -39.79
N ALA A 38 3.64 -26.60 -39.39
CA ALA A 38 2.57 -25.97 -40.16
C ALA A 38 3.05 -25.49 -41.55
N LEU A 39 4.31 -25.06 -41.65
CA LEU A 39 4.94 -24.68 -42.91
C LEU A 39 5.16 -25.89 -43.83
N GLU A 40 5.44 -27.08 -43.29
CA GLU A 40 5.55 -28.31 -44.09
C GLU A 40 4.20 -28.73 -44.71
N GLU A 41 3.10 -28.49 -44.00
CA GLU A 41 1.74 -28.84 -44.44
C GLU A 41 1.11 -27.79 -45.38
N THR A 42 1.69 -26.59 -45.47
CA THR A 42 1.13 -25.47 -46.25
C THR A 42 1.73 -25.40 -47.66
N PHE A 43 0.89 -25.55 -48.69
CA PHE A 43 1.31 -25.50 -50.10
C PHE A 43 1.13 -24.12 -50.76
N ASP A 44 0.29 -23.25 -50.19
CA ASP A 44 0.01 -21.92 -50.72
C ASP A 44 1.21 -20.96 -50.53
N PRO A 45 1.74 -20.32 -51.60
CA PRO A 45 2.93 -19.49 -51.52
C PRO A 45 2.80 -18.27 -50.57
N GLU A 46 1.61 -17.66 -50.50
CA GLU A 46 1.37 -16.47 -49.69
C GLU A 46 1.34 -16.82 -48.20
N SER A 47 0.64 -17.90 -47.85
CA SER A 47 0.58 -18.46 -46.50
C SER A 47 1.95 -18.94 -46.02
N ARG A 48 2.77 -19.54 -46.90
CA ARG A 48 4.15 -19.92 -46.57
C ARG A 48 5.04 -18.72 -46.28
N ALA A 49 4.89 -17.62 -47.03
CA ALA A 49 5.66 -16.40 -46.82
C ALA A 49 5.33 -15.76 -45.46
N LEU A 50 4.05 -15.79 -45.05
CA LEU A 50 3.62 -15.32 -43.74
C LEU A 50 4.20 -16.16 -42.59
N LEU A 51 4.13 -17.49 -42.69
CA LEU A 51 4.70 -18.40 -41.69
C LEU A 51 6.22 -18.24 -41.56
N LEU A 52 6.93 -18.05 -42.68
CA LEU A 52 8.36 -17.77 -42.66
C LEU A 52 8.68 -16.43 -41.98
N GLY A 53 7.90 -15.39 -42.24
CA GLY A 53 8.04 -14.09 -41.58
C GLY A 53 7.83 -14.18 -40.06
N GLU A 54 6.84 -14.97 -39.62
CA GLU A 54 6.56 -15.18 -38.20
C GLU A 54 7.69 -15.97 -37.51
N ILE A 55 8.18 -17.04 -38.15
CA ILE A 55 9.33 -17.82 -37.66
C ILE A 55 10.58 -16.92 -37.54
N GLU A 56 10.82 -16.04 -38.51
CA GLU A 56 11.97 -15.14 -38.51
C GLU A 56 11.84 -14.05 -37.43
N SER A 57 10.64 -13.51 -37.23
CA SER A 57 10.30 -12.60 -36.12
C SER A 57 10.55 -13.25 -34.76
N ILE A 58 10.09 -14.49 -34.55
CA ILE A 58 10.30 -15.23 -33.31
C ILE A 58 11.79 -15.54 -33.08
N LYS A 59 12.53 -15.97 -34.11
CA LYS A 59 13.99 -16.19 -34.04
C LYS A 59 14.75 -14.89 -33.75
N GLN A 60 14.27 -13.76 -34.26
CA GLN A 60 14.84 -12.44 -33.95
C GLN A 60 14.56 -12.05 -32.49
N ASN A 61 13.35 -12.29 -31.99
CA ASN A 61 13.00 -12.05 -30.60
C ASN A 61 13.79 -12.96 -29.63
N GLU A 62 14.01 -14.23 -29.98
CA GLU A 62 14.88 -15.15 -29.20
C GLU A 62 16.33 -14.64 -29.14
N ARG A 63 16.85 -14.08 -30.24
CA ARG A 63 18.20 -13.49 -30.28
C ARG A 63 18.32 -12.21 -29.47
N LEU A 64 17.23 -11.43 -29.39
CA LEU A 64 17.17 -10.19 -28.61
C LEU A 64 16.83 -10.44 -27.14
N ALA A 65 16.20 -11.56 -26.80
CA ALA A 65 15.87 -11.95 -25.43
C ALA A 65 17.07 -11.85 -24.47
N PRO A 66 18.29 -12.36 -24.74
CA PRO A 66 19.41 -12.20 -23.84
C PRO A 66 19.97 -10.77 -23.75
N ALA A 67 19.63 -9.86 -24.68
CA ALA A 67 19.99 -8.43 -24.60
C ALA A 67 18.95 -7.65 -23.80
N VAL A 68 17.66 -7.91 -24.06
CA VAL A 68 16.52 -7.38 -23.28
C VAL A 68 16.54 -7.91 -21.85
N GLU A 69 17.03 -9.13 -21.60
CA GLU A 69 17.20 -9.76 -20.28
C GLU A 69 18.49 -9.33 -19.57
N ARG A 70 19.48 -8.82 -20.31
CA ARG A 70 20.63 -8.09 -19.73
C ARG A 70 20.26 -6.65 -19.33
N GLU A 71 19.29 -6.04 -20.00
CA GLU A 71 18.70 -4.76 -19.61
C GLU A 71 17.63 -4.92 -18.51
N ARG A 72 16.81 -5.98 -18.58
CA ARG A 72 16.13 -6.65 -17.44
C ARG A 72 17.15 -7.40 -16.58
N LYS A 73 18.31 -6.79 -16.30
CA LYS A 73 19.01 -7.05 -15.05
C LYS A 73 17.91 -6.99 -13.99
N VAL A 74 17.57 -8.16 -13.44
CA VAL A 74 16.56 -8.34 -12.41
C VAL A 74 16.65 -7.13 -11.50
N LEU A 75 15.72 -6.17 -11.64
CA LEU A 75 15.69 -5.09 -10.67
C LEU A 75 15.46 -5.86 -9.38
N THR A 76 16.47 -5.85 -8.52
CA THR A 76 16.33 -6.45 -7.19
C THR A 76 15.08 -5.84 -6.58
N PHE A 77 14.40 -6.57 -5.70
CA PHE A 77 13.23 -6.04 -5.00
C PHE A 77 13.53 -4.64 -4.42
N GLU A 78 14.75 -4.43 -3.92
CA GLU A 78 15.25 -3.14 -3.45
C GLU A 78 15.27 -2.04 -4.54
N ASN A 79 15.74 -2.35 -5.75
CA ASN A 79 15.71 -1.41 -6.87
C ASN A 79 14.27 -1.09 -7.30
N GLN A 80 13.38 -2.09 -7.33
CA GLN A 80 11.96 -1.88 -7.62
C GLN A 80 11.29 -1.02 -6.54
N LEU A 81 11.56 -1.30 -5.27
CA LEU A 81 11.04 -0.55 -4.13
C LEU A 81 11.49 0.91 -4.18
N ASN A 82 12.78 1.16 -4.44
CA ASN A 82 13.32 2.51 -4.57
C ASN A 82 12.74 3.23 -5.79
N TYR A 83 12.53 2.52 -6.90
CA TYR A 83 11.86 3.05 -8.08
C TYR A 83 10.41 3.47 -7.78
N PHE A 84 9.60 2.58 -7.22
CA PHE A 84 8.21 2.89 -6.87
C PHE A 84 8.12 4.01 -5.84
N ARG A 85 9.03 4.05 -4.86
CA ARG A 85 9.13 5.17 -3.93
C ARG A 85 9.35 6.49 -4.66
N GLY A 86 10.25 6.53 -5.64
CA GLY A 86 10.49 7.72 -6.47
C GLY A 86 9.22 8.16 -7.21
N VAL A 87 8.59 7.24 -7.95
CA VAL A 87 7.37 7.51 -8.73
C VAL A 87 6.22 8.02 -7.83
N MET A 88 5.99 7.37 -6.69
CA MET A 88 4.94 7.76 -5.73
C MET A 88 5.25 9.11 -5.08
N THR A 89 6.53 9.41 -4.83
CA THR A 89 6.96 10.70 -4.29
C THR A 89 6.66 11.83 -5.29
N GLU A 90 7.04 11.67 -6.55
CA GLU A 90 6.77 12.67 -7.60
C GLU A 90 5.26 12.92 -7.78
N SER A 91 4.46 11.85 -7.86
CA SER A 91 3.00 11.94 -7.97
C SER A 91 2.39 12.77 -6.82
N ASP A 92 2.81 12.51 -5.59
CA ASP A 92 2.28 13.21 -4.42
C ASP A 92 2.87 14.64 -4.29
N GLU A 93 4.07 14.94 -4.83
CA GLU A 93 4.64 16.29 -4.85
C GLU A 93 3.87 17.22 -5.79
N VAL A 94 3.49 16.70 -6.97
CA VAL A 94 2.61 17.41 -7.91
C VAL A 94 1.28 17.77 -7.25
N ALA A 95 0.73 16.87 -6.43
CA ALA A 95 -0.49 17.13 -5.68
C ALA A 95 -0.32 18.28 -4.67
N ILE A 96 0.82 18.35 -3.95
CA ILE A 96 1.13 19.44 -3.00
C ILE A 96 1.33 20.79 -3.71
N VAL A 97 2.08 20.82 -4.81
CA VAL A 97 2.29 22.05 -5.60
C VAL A 97 0.95 22.55 -6.15
N ALA A 98 0.05 21.65 -6.56
CA ALA A 98 -1.30 22.03 -6.94
C ALA A 98 -2.13 22.61 -5.77
N MET A 99 -1.77 22.32 -4.51
CA MET A 99 -2.38 22.94 -3.32
C MET A 99 -1.88 24.38 -3.12
N GLU A 100 -0.60 24.66 -3.35
CA GLU A 100 -0.03 26.02 -3.23
C GLU A 100 -0.71 27.02 -4.18
N HIS A 101 -1.18 26.53 -5.33
CA HIS A 101 -1.86 27.34 -6.34
C HIS A 101 -3.39 27.47 -6.14
N LYS A 102 -3.99 26.63 -5.28
CA LYS A 102 -5.40 26.76 -4.89
C LYS A 102 -5.46 27.62 -3.63
N ASN A 103 -6.53 28.39 -3.43
CA ASN A 103 -6.73 29.23 -2.23
C ASN A 103 -6.95 28.38 -0.96
N VAL A 104 -5.96 27.57 -0.57
CA VAL A 104 -5.97 26.75 0.63
C VAL A 104 -5.91 27.68 1.83
N ASP A 105 -6.73 27.40 2.83
CA ASP A 105 -6.70 28.15 4.09
C ASP A 105 -5.29 28.09 4.68
N LYS A 106 -4.70 29.24 5.00
CA LYS A 106 -3.32 29.35 5.50
C LYS A 106 -3.07 28.43 6.70
N ALA A 107 -4.08 28.23 7.54
CA ALA A 107 -4.00 27.35 8.70
C ALA A 107 -3.94 25.87 8.31
N LEU A 108 -4.74 25.46 7.31
CA LEU A 108 -4.69 24.11 6.75
C LEU A 108 -3.34 23.88 6.04
N TYR A 109 -2.88 24.85 5.25
CA TYR A 109 -1.56 24.77 4.63
C TYR A 109 -0.44 24.59 5.67
N GLY A 110 -0.41 25.43 6.72
CA GLY A 110 0.58 25.31 7.79
C GLY A 110 0.52 23.97 8.54
N PHE A 111 -0.69 23.41 8.70
CA PHE A 111 -0.88 22.08 9.26
C PHE A 111 -0.29 20.96 8.37
N LEU A 112 -0.50 21.04 7.05
CA LEU A 112 0.01 20.06 6.08
C LEU A 112 1.54 20.10 5.94
N GLN A 113 2.17 21.23 6.26
CA GLN A 113 3.63 21.41 6.28
C GLN A 113 4.29 21.00 7.60
N THR A 114 3.55 20.38 8.53
CA THR A 114 4.16 19.89 9.77
C THR A 114 4.99 18.63 9.51
N ASP A 115 6.05 18.44 10.31
CA ASP A 115 6.87 17.23 10.28
C ASP A 115 6.03 15.95 10.43
N PHE A 116 4.94 16.02 11.21
CA PHE A 116 4.00 14.92 11.36
C PHE A 116 3.37 14.54 10.01
N MET A 117 2.84 15.50 9.27
CA MET A 117 2.19 15.24 7.98
C MET A 117 3.20 14.78 6.92
N HIS A 118 4.41 15.36 6.89
CA HIS A 118 5.48 14.86 6.03
C HIS A 118 5.84 13.40 6.34
N LYS A 119 5.95 13.06 7.63
CA LYS A 119 6.27 11.71 8.07
C LYS A 119 5.14 10.73 7.77
N TYR A 120 3.89 11.16 7.90
CA TYR A 120 2.71 10.37 7.56
C TYR A 120 2.69 10.06 6.06
N ARG A 121 3.00 11.05 5.23
CA ARG A 121 3.17 10.85 3.79
C ARG A 121 4.31 9.88 3.45
N SER A 122 5.47 10.00 4.11
CA SER A 122 6.57 9.04 3.90
C SER A 122 6.14 7.61 4.21
N LEU A 123 5.39 7.41 5.29
CA LEU A 123 4.85 6.10 5.66
C LEU A 123 3.88 5.56 4.61
N LYS A 124 2.94 6.37 4.12
CA LYS A 124 2.05 6.02 3.01
C LYS A 124 2.85 5.54 1.80
N ILE A 125 3.80 6.35 1.34
CA ILE A 125 4.64 6.03 0.18
C ILE A 125 5.41 4.72 0.41
N GLU A 126 5.96 4.51 1.60
CA GLU A 126 6.68 3.28 1.94
C GLU A 126 5.79 2.04 1.85
N ALA A 127 4.59 2.10 2.42
CA ALA A 127 3.63 1.01 2.41
C ALA A 127 3.11 0.70 0.99
N GLU A 128 2.71 1.73 0.24
CA GLU A 128 2.23 1.62 -1.13
C GLU A 128 3.32 1.09 -2.06
N SER A 129 4.56 1.53 -1.89
CA SER A 129 5.70 1.04 -2.68
C SER A 129 6.00 -0.42 -2.37
N LEU A 130 5.87 -0.85 -1.12
CA LEU A 130 6.03 -2.26 -0.74
C LEU A 130 4.95 -3.13 -1.39
N ALA A 131 3.69 -2.69 -1.35
CA ALA A 131 2.59 -3.37 -2.02
C ALA A 131 2.78 -3.41 -3.55
N ALA A 132 3.16 -2.31 -4.18
CA ALA A 132 3.44 -2.23 -5.61
C ALA A 132 4.58 -3.18 -6.02
N THR A 133 5.65 -3.22 -5.23
CA THR A 133 6.79 -4.10 -5.48
C THR A 133 6.40 -5.56 -5.34
N PHE A 134 5.59 -5.90 -4.32
CA PHE A 134 5.04 -7.24 -4.18
C PHE A 134 4.16 -7.61 -5.38
N LYS A 135 3.25 -6.71 -5.82
CA LYS A 135 2.39 -6.93 -6.99
C LYS A 135 3.21 -7.24 -8.25
N ALA A 136 4.32 -6.54 -8.47
CA ALA A 136 5.21 -6.78 -9.61
C ALA A 136 5.81 -8.20 -9.63
N GLN A 137 5.85 -8.89 -8.49
CA GLN A 137 6.37 -10.26 -8.36
C GLN A 137 5.28 -11.30 -8.15
N ALA A 138 4.02 -10.86 -7.98
CA ALA A 138 2.88 -11.71 -7.64
C ALA A 138 2.61 -12.81 -8.70
N LEU A 139 2.98 -12.59 -9.97
CA LEU A 139 2.84 -13.58 -11.05
C LEU A 139 3.64 -14.86 -10.81
N GLN A 140 4.69 -14.79 -9.98
CA GLN A 140 5.57 -15.91 -9.67
C GLN A 140 5.18 -16.62 -8.38
N LEU A 141 4.16 -16.12 -7.67
CA LEU A 141 3.75 -16.60 -6.36
C LEU A 141 2.42 -17.35 -6.43
N PRO A 142 2.15 -18.29 -5.51
CA PRO A 142 0.86 -18.95 -5.42
C PRO A 142 -0.27 -17.93 -5.19
N PRO A 143 -1.45 -18.08 -5.86
CA PRO A 143 -2.56 -17.15 -5.69
C PRO A 143 -3.02 -16.99 -4.22
N LYS A 144 -2.91 -18.07 -3.43
CA LYS A 144 -3.19 -18.04 -1.99
C LYS A 144 -2.30 -17.06 -1.23
N ASP A 145 -1.02 -17.01 -1.57
CA ASP A 145 -0.05 -16.14 -0.90
C ASP A 145 -0.23 -14.68 -1.33
N VAL A 146 -0.55 -14.45 -2.61
CA VAL A 146 -0.95 -13.13 -3.12
C VAL A 146 -2.20 -12.63 -2.38
N ALA A 147 -3.20 -13.49 -2.19
CA ALA A 147 -4.42 -13.13 -1.46
C ALA A 147 -4.14 -12.79 0.02
N ARG A 148 -3.22 -13.50 0.68
CA ARG A 148 -2.81 -13.19 2.07
C ARG A 148 -2.21 -11.78 2.17
N VAL A 149 -1.29 -11.44 1.27
CA VAL A 149 -0.66 -10.11 1.26
C VAL A 149 -1.66 -9.02 0.90
N LYS A 150 -2.57 -9.26 -0.05
CA LYS A 150 -3.69 -8.36 -0.38
C LYS A 150 -4.52 -8.04 0.86
N VAL A 151 -4.99 -9.07 1.59
CA VAL A 151 -5.80 -8.89 2.81
C VAL A 151 -5.03 -8.11 3.87
N ALA A 152 -3.77 -8.46 4.10
CA ALA A 152 -2.92 -7.80 5.07
C ALA A 152 -2.72 -6.30 4.75
N TYR A 153 -2.39 -5.97 3.49
CA TYR A 153 -2.25 -4.59 3.05
C TYR A 153 -3.57 -3.81 3.19
N THR A 154 -4.68 -4.38 2.73
CA THR A 154 -6.00 -3.72 2.81
C THR A 154 -6.35 -3.37 4.25
N ARG A 155 -6.11 -4.28 5.20
CA ARG A 155 -6.35 -4.01 6.62
C ARG A 155 -5.55 -2.81 7.11
N VAL A 156 -4.26 -2.78 6.80
CA VAL A 156 -3.36 -1.68 7.18
C VAL A 156 -3.83 -0.37 6.53
N ALA A 157 -4.11 -0.36 5.23
CA ALA A 157 -4.62 0.81 4.53
C ALA A 157 -5.91 1.34 5.18
N ASP A 158 -6.86 0.46 5.52
CA ASP A 158 -8.11 0.83 6.19
C ASP A 158 -7.87 1.41 7.59
N ASP A 159 -6.96 0.81 8.38
CA ASP A 159 -6.59 1.29 9.71
C ASP A 159 -6.00 2.72 9.65
N PHE A 160 -5.06 2.95 8.72
CA PHE A 160 -4.46 4.28 8.53
C PHE A 160 -5.46 5.30 7.98
N ASN A 161 -6.33 4.90 7.06
CA ASN A 161 -7.38 5.77 6.52
C ASN A 161 -8.41 6.16 7.60
N ARG A 162 -8.79 5.22 8.48
CA ARG A 162 -9.64 5.52 9.65
C ARG A 162 -8.98 6.53 10.58
N PHE A 163 -7.69 6.37 10.85
CA PHE A 163 -6.93 7.33 11.67
C PHE A 163 -6.92 8.73 11.05
N LEU A 164 -6.71 8.84 9.74
CA LEU A 164 -6.74 10.12 9.03
C LEU A 164 -8.14 10.78 9.06
N VAL A 165 -9.20 9.98 8.86
CA VAL A 165 -10.59 10.44 8.98
C VAL A 165 -10.92 10.88 10.40
N GLN A 166 -10.37 10.21 11.42
CA GLN A 166 -10.50 10.64 12.81
C GLN A 166 -9.84 12.00 13.05
N ILE A 167 -8.61 12.22 12.54
CA ILE A 167 -7.94 13.53 12.61
C ILE A 167 -8.82 14.62 11.96
N LYS A 168 -9.37 14.35 10.76
CA LYS A 168 -10.31 15.26 10.10
C LYS A 168 -11.51 15.57 10.99
N ARG A 169 -12.12 14.55 11.61
CA ARG A 169 -13.28 14.74 12.50
C ARG A 169 -12.92 15.59 13.72
N ASP A 170 -11.78 15.31 14.34
CA ASP A 170 -11.27 16.08 15.48
C ASP A 170 -10.98 17.54 15.09
N PHE A 171 -10.49 17.78 13.87
CA PHE A 171 -10.26 19.13 13.32
C PHE A 171 -11.56 19.91 13.09
N MET A 172 -12.66 19.24 12.77
CA MET A 172 -13.97 19.85 12.50
C MET A 172 -14.80 20.08 13.78
N ASP A 173 -14.59 19.28 14.83
CA ASP A 173 -15.36 19.38 16.07
C ASP A 173 -14.81 20.46 17.02
N ARG A 174 -15.48 21.61 17.02
CA ARG A 174 -15.19 22.74 17.93
C ARG A 174 -15.24 22.37 19.42
N LYS A 175 -16.12 21.46 19.84
CA LYS A 175 -16.21 21.03 21.23
C LYS A 175 -15.00 20.17 21.57
N LYS A 176 -14.68 19.20 20.71
CA LYS A 176 -13.49 18.36 20.85
C LYS A 176 -12.22 19.20 20.93
N LEU A 177 -12.05 20.20 20.08
CA LEU A 177 -10.86 21.06 20.07
C LEU A 177 -10.71 21.90 21.34
N LYS A 178 -11.81 22.35 21.95
CA LYS A 178 -11.78 22.99 23.27
C LYS A 178 -11.27 22.03 24.34
N VAL A 179 -11.71 20.77 24.30
CA VAL A 179 -11.24 19.73 25.22
C VAL A 179 -9.76 19.41 24.98
N ILE A 180 -9.35 19.25 23.71
CA ILE A 180 -7.95 19.03 23.31
C ILE A 180 -7.07 20.17 23.82
N LYS A 181 -7.53 21.42 23.75
CA LYS A 181 -6.78 22.57 24.28
C LYS A 181 -6.54 22.50 25.78
N THR A 182 -7.55 22.09 26.55
CA THR A 182 -7.46 22.01 28.02
C THR A 182 -6.66 20.78 28.46
N SER A 183 -6.69 19.72 27.66
CA SER A 183 -6.07 18.42 27.98
C SER A 183 -5.20 17.94 26.83
N LYS A 184 -4.21 18.76 26.43
CA LYS A 184 -3.36 18.50 25.25
C LYS A 184 -2.58 17.21 25.38
N GLU A 185 -2.05 16.95 26.57
CA GLU A 185 -1.25 15.78 26.91
C GLU A 185 -2.09 14.50 26.79
N LEU A 186 -3.36 14.53 27.22
CA LEU A 186 -4.24 13.37 27.09
C LEU A 186 -4.52 13.05 25.62
N TYR A 187 -4.77 14.07 24.80
CA TYR A 187 -4.99 13.87 23.38
C TYR A 187 -3.72 13.37 22.67
N ALA A 188 -2.57 13.99 22.93
CA ALA A 188 -1.29 13.55 22.37
C ALA A 188 -0.97 12.10 22.77
N ASN A 189 -1.20 11.72 24.02
CA ASN A 189 -1.01 10.34 24.48
C ASN A 189 -1.98 9.37 23.78
N SER A 190 -3.23 9.78 23.53
CA SER A 190 -4.19 8.98 22.75
C SER A 190 -3.73 8.78 21.31
N LEU A 191 -3.19 9.82 20.65
CA LEU A 191 -2.62 9.70 19.31
C LEU A 191 -1.40 8.77 19.30
N GLN A 192 -0.52 8.89 20.30
CA GLN A 192 0.62 7.99 20.44
C GLN A 192 0.20 6.54 20.64
N TYR A 193 -0.86 6.29 21.39
CA TYR A 193 -1.42 4.96 21.58
C TYR A 193 -1.95 4.40 20.25
N GLN A 194 -2.78 5.15 19.54
CA GLN A 194 -3.30 4.74 18.23
C GLN A 194 -2.18 4.47 17.23
N LEU A 195 -1.15 5.32 17.19
CA LEU A 195 0.01 5.13 16.30
C LEU A 195 0.82 3.88 16.67
N ARG A 196 0.84 3.46 17.94
CA ARG A 196 1.45 2.18 18.35
C ARG A 196 0.60 0.99 17.89
N GLU A 197 -0.73 1.08 18.00
CA GLU A 197 -1.61 0.04 17.46
C GLU A 197 -1.44 -0.09 15.93
N LEU A 198 -1.33 1.04 15.23
CA LEU A 198 -1.02 1.08 13.80
C LEU A 198 0.37 0.50 13.50
N GLN A 199 1.36 0.76 14.36
CA GLN A 199 2.69 0.14 14.26
C GLN A 199 2.61 -1.37 14.35
N ASP A 200 1.84 -1.88 15.31
CA ASP A 200 1.68 -3.31 15.54
C ASP A 200 0.93 -3.96 14.37
N SER A 201 -0.18 -3.37 13.92
CA SER A 201 -0.92 -3.80 12.71
C SER A 201 0.01 -3.85 11.48
N TYR A 202 0.76 -2.78 11.24
CA TYR A 202 1.68 -2.70 10.11
C TYR A 202 2.76 -3.80 10.15
N SER A 203 3.43 -3.95 11.30
CA SER A 203 4.58 -4.85 11.42
C SER A 203 4.15 -6.32 11.48
N GLN A 204 3.09 -6.62 12.23
CA GLN A 204 2.63 -7.98 12.48
C GLN A 204 1.72 -8.51 11.37
N ASP A 205 0.91 -7.66 10.75
CA ASP A 205 -0.05 -8.13 9.74
C ASP A 205 0.49 -7.95 8.33
N PHE A 206 1.14 -6.84 8.00
CA PHE A 206 1.60 -6.59 6.63
C PHE A 206 3.05 -6.99 6.39
N GLU A 207 4.04 -6.40 7.09
CA GLU A 207 5.45 -6.69 6.84
C GLU A 207 5.78 -8.17 7.03
N ARG A 208 5.31 -8.76 8.14
CA ARG A 208 5.52 -10.18 8.43
C ARG A 208 4.94 -11.06 7.33
N VAL A 209 3.73 -10.80 6.85
CA VAL A 209 3.10 -11.63 5.81
C VAL A 209 3.86 -11.49 4.49
N VAL A 210 4.31 -10.28 4.15
CA VAL A 210 5.20 -10.08 2.98
C VAL A 210 6.49 -10.87 3.14
N ALA A 211 7.16 -10.79 4.29
CA ALA A 211 8.40 -11.50 4.58
C ALA A 211 8.23 -13.02 4.53
N GLU A 212 7.14 -13.56 5.09
CA GLU A 212 6.81 -14.99 5.05
C GLU A 212 6.61 -15.49 3.62
N VAL A 213 5.87 -14.74 2.80
CA VAL A 213 5.56 -15.14 1.41
C VAL A 213 6.79 -15.03 0.51
N THR A 214 7.60 -14.00 0.69
CA THR A 214 8.77 -13.74 -0.14
C THR A 214 10.05 -14.41 0.37
N GLY A 215 10.02 -14.95 1.59
CA GLY A 215 11.16 -15.59 2.24
C GLY A 215 12.32 -14.65 2.56
N SER A 216 12.08 -13.35 2.69
CA SER A 216 13.14 -12.39 3.01
C SER A 216 12.74 -11.43 4.13
N ASP A 217 13.62 -11.30 5.12
CA ASP A 217 13.46 -10.38 6.25
C ASP A 217 13.91 -8.95 5.91
N MET A 218 14.43 -8.71 4.70
CA MET A 218 14.87 -7.36 4.27
C MET A 218 13.73 -6.34 4.23
N TYR A 219 12.47 -6.80 4.37
CA TYR A 219 11.26 -6.00 4.24
C TYR A 219 10.70 -5.47 5.56
N ALA A 220 11.24 -5.90 6.71
CA ALA A 220 10.66 -5.65 8.03
C ALA A 220 11.26 -4.44 8.79
N ALA A 221 12.01 -3.55 8.13
CA ALA A 221 12.84 -2.57 8.85
C ALA A 221 12.62 -1.09 8.50
N ILE A 222 12.04 -0.77 7.34
CA ILE A 222 12.05 0.62 6.83
C ILE A 222 10.81 1.42 7.30
N PRO A 223 9.57 0.94 7.10
CA PRO A 223 8.34 1.62 7.57
C PRO A 223 8.24 1.86 9.09
N LEU A 224 8.81 0.96 9.89
CA LEU A 224 8.85 1.08 11.36
C LEU A 224 9.48 2.40 11.84
N ALA A 225 10.53 2.88 11.16
CA ALA A 225 11.14 4.15 11.47
C ALA A 225 10.16 5.33 11.26
N SER A 226 9.22 5.17 10.33
CA SER A 226 8.25 6.21 10.02
C SER A 226 7.16 6.35 11.07
N ILE A 227 6.60 5.23 11.51
CA ILE A 227 5.59 5.22 12.57
C ILE A 227 6.18 5.68 13.92
N LEU A 228 7.41 5.26 14.25
CA LEU A 228 8.11 5.74 15.45
C LEU A 228 8.38 7.25 15.42
N GLY A 229 8.62 7.81 14.22
CA GLY A 229 8.71 9.25 14.02
C GLY A 229 7.39 9.95 14.34
N LEU A 230 6.27 9.44 13.82
CA LEU A 230 4.93 9.97 14.11
C LEU A 230 4.61 9.96 15.60
N ILE A 231 4.92 8.88 16.30
CA ILE A 231 4.71 8.75 17.76
C ILE A 231 5.45 9.87 18.51
N LYS A 232 6.68 10.18 18.12
CA LYS A 232 7.47 11.27 18.73
C LYS A 232 6.86 12.65 18.44
N LEU A 233 6.33 12.85 17.23
CA LEU A 233 5.78 14.11 16.76
C LEU A 233 4.33 14.38 17.20
N ALA A 234 3.63 13.39 17.76
CA ALA A 234 2.21 13.50 18.15
C ALA A 234 1.94 14.67 19.13
N LYS A 235 2.89 15.01 20.01
CA LYS A 235 2.78 16.16 20.91
C LYS A 235 2.77 17.48 20.15
N ASP A 236 3.77 17.70 19.32
CA ASP A 236 3.91 18.92 18.52
C ASP A 236 2.73 19.05 17.53
N PHE A 237 2.30 17.93 16.95
CA PHE A 237 1.11 17.85 16.11
C PHE A 237 -0.14 18.33 16.84
N THR A 238 -0.35 17.94 18.10
CA THR A 238 -1.49 18.40 18.91
C THR A 238 -1.49 19.92 19.07
N GLU A 239 -0.31 20.53 19.26
CA GLU A 239 -0.20 22.00 19.35
C GLU A 239 -0.51 22.69 18.02
N TYR A 240 -0.10 22.10 16.89
CA TYR A 240 -0.45 22.60 15.57
C TYR A 240 -1.94 22.46 15.27
N LEU A 241 -2.57 21.33 15.63
CA LEU A 241 -4.01 21.11 15.44
C LEU A 241 -4.84 22.18 16.18
N ILE A 242 -4.44 22.52 17.41
CA ILE A 242 -5.09 23.59 18.19
C ILE A 242 -4.90 24.95 17.52
N ARG A 243 -3.67 25.30 17.10
CA ARG A 243 -3.36 26.58 16.43
C ARG A 243 -4.11 26.72 15.11
N ALA A 244 -4.02 25.69 14.28
CA ALA A 244 -4.69 25.61 12.99
C ALA A 244 -6.19 25.83 13.17
N HIS A 245 -6.86 25.20 14.15
CA HIS A 245 -8.28 25.45 14.39
C HIS A 245 -8.65 26.92 14.66
N TYR A 246 -7.85 27.64 15.45
CA TYR A 246 -8.14 29.03 15.79
C TYR A 246 -7.97 29.98 14.62
N GLU A 247 -7.04 29.66 13.72
CA GLU A 247 -6.78 30.40 12.48
C GLU A 247 -7.77 29.98 11.38
N ALA A 248 -8.14 28.71 11.34
CA ALA A 248 -9.04 28.03 10.40
C ALA A 248 -10.53 28.22 10.73
N ARG A 249 -10.98 29.40 11.19
CA ARG A 249 -12.40 29.65 11.56
C ARG A 249 -13.42 29.27 10.47
N ARG A 250 -12.97 29.01 9.23
CA ARG A 250 -13.77 28.72 8.04
C ARG A 250 -13.26 27.55 7.19
N VAL A 251 -12.39 26.67 7.70
CA VAL A 251 -12.03 25.46 6.92
C VAL A 251 -13.29 24.64 6.71
N LYS A 252 -13.62 24.45 5.43
CA LYS A 252 -14.77 23.66 5.02
C LYS A 252 -14.38 22.19 4.91
N GLU A 253 -15.36 21.32 5.09
CA GLU A 253 -15.14 19.87 4.98
C GLU A 253 -14.60 19.49 3.60
N GLU A 254 -15.06 20.15 2.53
CA GLU A 254 -14.61 19.88 1.17
C GLU A 254 -13.10 20.16 1.00
N HIS A 255 -12.58 21.18 1.68
CA HIS A 255 -11.14 21.48 1.67
C HIS A 255 -10.35 20.40 2.41
N LEU A 256 -10.87 19.88 3.53
CA LEU A 256 -10.21 18.75 4.22
C LEU A 256 -10.26 17.48 3.38
N ASN A 257 -11.37 17.23 2.68
CA ASN A 257 -11.44 16.08 1.78
C ASN A 257 -10.39 16.19 0.67
N GLN A 258 -10.32 17.36 0.01
CA GLN A 258 -9.42 17.58 -1.12
C GLN A 258 -7.93 17.65 -0.73
N PHE A 259 -7.59 18.25 0.42
CA PHE A 259 -6.20 18.57 0.76
C PHE A 259 -5.63 17.74 1.90
N LEU A 260 -6.47 17.07 2.70
CA LEU A 260 -6.03 16.19 3.79
C LEU A 260 -6.38 14.73 3.53
N ILE A 261 -7.62 14.41 3.14
CA ILE A 261 -8.03 13.02 2.94
C ILE A 261 -7.46 12.46 1.65
N GLU A 262 -7.87 12.99 0.50
CA GLU A 262 -7.49 12.49 -0.82
C GLU A 262 -5.96 12.30 -1.02
N PRO A 263 -5.08 13.23 -0.62
CA PRO A 263 -3.64 13.10 -0.88
C PRO A 263 -2.90 12.25 0.18
N TYR A 264 -3.45 12.06 1.38
CA TYR A 264 -2.80 11.29 2.44
C TYR A 264 -3.47 9.94 2.71
N SER A 265 -4.65 9.67 2.15
CA SER A 265 -5.26 8.34 2.21
C SER A 265 -4.38 7.32 1.50
N PHE A 266 -4.23 6.16 2.12
CA PHE A 266 -3.63 5.00 1.51
C PHE A 266 -4.53 4.51 0.39
N ARG A 267 -3.93 4.31 -0.79
CA ARG A 267 -4.60 3.69 -1.93
C ARG A 267 -5.01 2.27 -1.60
N SER A 268 -6.16 1.85 -2.11
CA SER A 268 -6.59 0.45 -2.07
C SER A 268 -5.62 -0.42 -2.88
N TRP A 269 -5.65 -1.73 -2.62
CA TRP A 269 -4.86 -2.70 -3.36
C TRP A 269 -5.02 -2.60 -4.88
N PHE A 270 -6.22 -2.25 -5.34
CA PHE A 270 -6.55 -2.16 -6.77
C PHE A 270 -6.05 -0.85 -7.39
N GLU A 271 -6.07 0.25 -6.65
CA GLU A 271 -5.58 1.57 -7.08
C GLU A 271 -4.04 1.67 -7.10
N ILE A 272 -3.34 0.73 -6.48
CA ILE A 272 -1.89 0.61 -6.63
C ILE A 272 -1.62 0.03 -8.02
N GLU A 273 -1.61 0.88 -9.04
CA GLU A 273 -1.31 0.48 -10.41
C GLU A 273 0.13 -0.04 -10.52
N MET A 274 0.29 -1.12 -11.28
CA MET A 274 1.60 -1.50 -11.81
C MET A 274 1.80 -0.69 -13.09
N LEU A 275 2.91 0.04 -13.21
CA LEU A 275 3.26 0.62 -14.50
C LEU A 275 3.44 -0.51 -15.53
N GLU A 276 2.62 -0.45 -16.57
CA GLU A 276 2.49 -1.32 -17.76
C GLU A 276 1.92 -2.74 -17.56
N GLY A 277 0.62 -2.88 -17.86
CA GLY A 277 -0.02 -4.15 -18.23
C GLY A 277 -0.89 -4.78 -17.14
N ASP A 278 -2.16 -4.41 -17.10
CA ASP A 278 -3.20 -5.06 -16.30
C ASP A 278 -3.38 -6.54 -16.71
N ILE A 279 -2.76 -7.46 -15.97
CA ILE A 279 -2.98 -8.92 -16.13
C ILE A 279 -3.97 -9.47 -15.08
N TYR A 280 -4.43 -8.66 -14.12
CA TYR A 280 -5.27 -9.15 -13.01
C TYR A 280 -6.76 -8.79 -13.07
N ASN A 281 -7.23 -8.10 -14.12
CA ASN A 281 -8.68 -7.86 -14.29
C ASN A 281 -9.46 -9.07 -14.83
N THR A 282 -8.81 -10.24 -15.02
CA THR A 282 -9.46 -11.42 -15.61
C THR A 282 -9.86 -12.51 -14.61
N PHE A 283 -9.61 -12.35 -13.30
CA PHE A 283 -9.91 -13.40 -12.31
C PHE A 283 -10.92 -13.03 -11.21
N ASP A 284 -11.47 -11.81 -11.20
CA ASP A 284 -12.44 -11.37 -10.17
C ASP A 284 -13.91 -11.43 -10.62
N ASN A 285 -14.23 -12.19 -11.69
CA ASN A 285 -15.61 -12.38 -12.15
C ASN A 285 -16.14 -13.82 -11.96
N SER A 286 -15.58 -14.56 -11.00
CA SER A 286 -16.14 -15.85 -10.58
C SER A 286 -15.87 -16.11 -9.11
N ASN A 287 -16.53 -15.37 -8.23
CA ASN A 287 -16.93 -15.88 -6.93
C ASN A 287 -18.16 -15.11 -6.41
N GLU A 288 -19.28 -15.26 -7.11
CA GLU A 288 -20.56 -15.42 -6.41
C GLU A 288 -20.44 -16.63 -5.47
N MET A 289 -21.16 -16.58 -4.35
CA MET A 289 -21.38 -17.68 -3.41
C MET A 289 -20.47 -17.70 -2.17
N TYR A 290 -20.62 -16.69 -1.31
CA TYR A 290 -21.01 -16.96 0.08
C TYR A 290 -22.20 -16.06 0.44
N SER A 291 -23.29 -16.74 0.73
CA SER A 291 -24.63 -16.25 1.01
C SER A 291 -24.74 -15.47 2.31
N ASP A 292 -25.61 -14.47 2.24
CA ASP A 292 -26.40 -13.90 3.32
C ASP A 292 -26.67 -14.87 4.48
N GLN A 293 -26.25 -14.47 5.68
CA GLN A 293 -26.95 -14.77 6.92
C GLN A 293 -27.00 -13.48 7.73
N GLU A 294 -28.05 -12.70 7.46
CA GLU A 294 -28.57 -11.71 8.39
C GLU A 294 -29.03 -12.44 9.66
N GLU A 295 -28.21 -12.45 10.71
CA GLU A 295 -28.70 -12.70 12.07
C GLU A 295 -29.04 -11.36 12.73
N SER A 296 -30.33 -11.04 12.59
CA SER A 296 -31.09 -10.12 13.44
C SER A 296 -30.95 -10.54 14.91
N TRP A 297 -30.32 -9.68 15.72
CA TRP A 297 -30.48 -9.67 17.18
C TRP A 297 -30.72 -8.24 17.65
N GLU A 298 -31.93 -7.74 17.38
CA GLU A 298 -32.58 -6.80 18.29
C GLU A 298 -33.31 -7.61 19.36
N GLU A 299 -32.88 -7.50 20.61
CA GLU A 299 -33.71 -7.15 21.78
C GLU A 299 -33.07 -7.62 23.10
N ASP A 300 -33.15 -6.71 24.06
CA ASP A 300 -33.11 -6.90 25.50
C ASP A 300 -31.77 -7.24 26.16
N MET A 301 -31.19 -6.23 26.81
CA MET A 301 -30.98 -6.20 28.27
C MET A 301 -30.30 -4.89 28.67
N ASP A 302 -31.08 -3.99 29.27
CA ASP A 302 -30.61 -2.84 30.05
C ASP A 302 -30.56 -3.25 31.54
N PRO A 303 -29.38 -3.27 32.19
CA PRO A 303 -29.30 -3.42 33.63
C PRO A 303 -28.50 -2.28 34.25
N PHE A 304 -29.03 -1.05 34.22
CA PHE A 304 -28.67 -0.03 35.21
C PHE A 304 -29.91 0.43 35.98
N VAL A 305 -30.27 -0.40 36.98
CA VAL A 305 -31.14 -0.01 38.08
C VAL A 305 -30.36 0.92 39.00
N ASP A 306 -30.83 2.16 39.08
CA ASP A 306 -30.41 3.18 40.05
C ASP A 306 -30.71 2.73 41.49
N ASP A 307 -29.65 2.42 42.25
CA ASP A 307 -29.69 2.34 43.71
C ASP A 307 -29.11 3.63 44.31
N ALA A 308 -29.97 4.54 44.75
CA ALA A 308 -29.61 5.51 45.78
C ALA A 308 -30.81 5.89 46.68
N PRO A 309 -30.60 6.05 48.00
CA PRO A 309 -31.65 5.88 49.00
C PRO A 309 -32.35 7.17 49.40
N SER A 310 -33.66 7.06 49.63
CA SER A 310 -34.51 8.08 50.22
C SER A 310 -34.18 8.34 51.70
N LEU A 311 -33.68 9.54 52.03
CA LEU A 311 -33.67 10.05 53.39
C LEU A 311 -34.85 11.00 53.63
N SER A 312 -35.82 10.48 54.38
CA SER A 312 -36.91 11.22 54.97
C SER A 312 -36.40 12.25 55.99
N ARG A 313 -36.77 13.53 55.82
CA ARG A 313 -36.73 14.52 56.91
C ARG A 313 -38.17 14.95 57.21
N LYS A 314 -38.71 14.39 58.30
CA LYS A 314 -39.95 14.83 58.93
C LYS A 314 -39.73 16.21 59.56
N LYS A 315 -40.74 17.07 59.39
CA LYS A 315 -40.97 18.27 60.18
C LYS A 315 -41.50 17.86 61.56
N SER A 316 -40.90 18.42 62.60
CA SER A 316 -41.54 18.91 63.83
C SER A 316 -40.67 20.05 64.36
#